data_AF-A0A4D7K430-F1
#
_entry.id   AF-A0A4D7K430-F1
#
_cell.length_a   1.000
_cell.length_b   1.000
_cell.length_c   1.000
_cell.angle_alpha   90.00
_cell.angle_beta   90.00
_cell.angle_gamma   90.00
#
_symmetry.space_group_name_H-M   'P 1'
#
loop_
_entity.id
_entity.type
_entity.pdbx_description
1 polymer ?
#
loop_
_entity_poly.entity_id
_entity_poly.type
_entity_poly.pdbx_seq_one_letter_code
_entity_poly.pdbx_strand_id
1 'polypeptide(L)'
;MKMKLHYRKIIRSIYLMRINLFSLLILFTFLLSNSEITAQKKKKKDELVRMHTPYGEMLILLYDDTPLHKENFLKLVKEGFYDSTTFHRVINDFMIQGGDPNSKDSIKGNDGSGGPRYTIESEFEAGHKHFKGALAAARKGDRANPERASSGSQFYIVEGQKVDSLQLIKLETDKNMKNLFRIMSEVAKEPGADTLAIKYQEYRDAGDYAAFEEWLLSIKPALLEYSDKYYEVDYSELDIKRYQEFGGAPHLDGEYTVFGRVIDGLEVIDKISEVKTNYSDRPETDIKIAVEVEEWKRKKLIKEYGDIYN
;
A
#
# COMPACT_ATOMS: atom_id res chain seq x y z
N MET A 1 -36.68 -66.91 -27.99
CA MET A 1 -35.29 -67.12 -27.50
C MET A 1 -34.20 -66.32 -28.25
N LYS A 2 -34.37 -65.94 -29.53
CA LYS A 2 -33.38 -65.13 -30.28
C LYS A 2 -33.23 -63.67 -29.81
N MET A 3 -34.27 -63.07 -29.21
CA MET A 3 -34.24 -61.66 -28.80
C MET A 3 -33.34 -61.40 -27.56
N LYS A 4 -33.23 -62.35 -26.61
CA LYS A 4 -32.38 -62.22 -25.42
C LYS A 4 -30.87 -62.30 -25.72
N LEU A 5 -30.46 -62.95 -26.81
CA LEU A 5 -29.04 -63.01 -27.22
C LEU A 5 -28.56 -61.70 -27.85
N HIS A 6 -29.45 -60.95 -28.51
CA HIS A 6 -29.11 -59.72 -29.20
C HIS A 6 -28.77 -58.58 -28.22
N TYR A 7 -29.59 -58.43 -27.16
CA TYR A 7 -29.33 -57.45 -26.09
C TYR A 7 -28.05 -57.75 -25.30
N ARG A 8 -27.71 -59.02 -25.08
CA ARG A 8 -26.46 -59.39 -24.38
C ARG A 8 -25.19 -59.02 -25.16
N LYS A 9 -25.21 -59.07 -26.51
CA LYS A 9 -24.07 -58.63 -27.33
C LYS A 9 -23.91 -57.10 -27.34
N ILE A 10 -25.01 -56.36 -27.38
CA ILE A 10 -25.02 -54.89 -27.37
C ILE A 10 -24.52 -54.35 -26.02
N ILE A 11 -25.01 -54.89 -24.91
CA ILE A 11 -24.58 -54.48 -23.56
C ILE A 11 -23.09 -54.79 -23.33
N ARG A 12 -22.59 -55.93 -23.82
CA ARG A 12 -21.17 -56.30 -23.71
C ARG A 12 -20.26 -55.41 -24.57
N SER A 13 -20.73 -54.97 -25.74
CA SER A 13 -20.03 -54.01 -26.61
C SER A 13 -19.94 -52.62 -25.96
N ILE A 14 -21.04 -52.13 -25.36
CA ILE A 14 -21.08 -50.86 -24.64
C ILE A 14 -20.16 -50.89 -23.40
N TYR A 15 -20.10 -52.03 -22.70
CA TYR A 15 -19.24 -52.20 -21.52
C TYR A 15 -17.74 -52.23 -21.90
N LEU A 16 -17.38 -52.92 -22.99
CA LEU A 16 -16.00 -52.96 -23.51
C LEU A 16 -15.55 -51.60 -24.06
N MET A 17 -16.44 -50.84 -24.70
CA MET A 17 -16.14 -49.49 -25.19
C MET A 17 -15.95 -48.49 -24.04
N ARG A 18 -16.72 -48.62 -22.94
CA ARG A 18 -16.54 -47.82 -21.71
C ARG A 18 -15.24 -48.14 -20.98
N ILE A 19 -14.82 -49.41 -20.94
CA ILE A 19 -13.52 -49.79 -20.37
C ILE A 19 -12.36 -49.20 -21.18
N ASN A 20 -12.43 -49.21 -22.52
CA ASN A 20 -11.40 -48.59 -23.36
C ASN A 20 -11.35 -47.07 -23.23
N LEU A 21 -12.49 -46.38 -23.12
CA LEU A 21 -12.50 -44.92 -22.88
C LEU A 21 -11.98 -44.56 -21.49
N PHE A 22 -12.29 -45.35 -20.46
CA PHE A 22 -11.80 -45.11 -19.10
C PHE A 22 -10.28 -45.36 -18.98
N SER A 23 -9.78 -46.41 -19.63
CA SER A 23 -8.34 -46.67 -19.73
C SER A 23 -7.59 -45.60 -20.54
N LEU A 24 -8.18 -45.07 -21.61
CA LEU A 24 -7.59 -43.95 -22.38
C LEU A 24 -7.58 -42.65 -21.56
N LEU A 25 -8.63 -42.39 -20.76
CA LEU A 25 -8.73 -41.22 -19.88
C LEU A 25 -7.71 -41.29 -18.72
N ILE A 26 -7.48 -42.50 -18.18
CA ILE A 26 -6.44 -42.73 -17.16
C ILE A 26 -5.05 -42.54 -17.78
N LEU A 27 -4.80 -43.02 -19.00
CA LEU A 27 -3.51 -42.82 -19.67
C LEU A 27 -3.26 -41.33 -20.01
N PHE A 28 -4.30 -40.60 -20.39
CA PHE A 28 -4.22 -39.16 -20.70
C PHE A 28 -4.02 -38.30 -19.43
N THR A 29 -4.67 -38.66 -18.32
CA THR A 29 -4.42 -38.01 -17.01
C THR A 29 -3.04 -38.35 -16.44
N PHE A 30 -2.51 -39.55 -16.71
CA PHE A 30 -1.14 -39.94 -16.33
C PHE A 30 -0.05 -39.26 -17.18
N LEU A 31 -0.36 -38.89 -18.42
CA LEU A 31 0.53 -38.12 -19.29
C LEU A 31 0.53 -36.63 -18.94
N LEU A 32 -0.61 -36.07 -18.50
CA LEU A 32 -0.71 -34.68 -18.02
C LEU A 32 -0.11 -34.46 -16.62
N SER A 33 -0.13 -35.47 -15.75
CA SER A 33 0.46 -35.37 -14.41
C SER A 33 2.00 -35.45 -14.38
N ASN A 34 2.63 -35.84 -15.48
CA ASN A 34 4.10 -35.92 -15.58
C ASN A 34 4.74 -34.69 -16.23
N SER A 35 3.96 -33.76 -16.79
CA SER A 35 4.47 -32.47 -17.30
C SER A 35 4.64 -31.39 -16.22
N GLU A 36 4.17 -31.61 -14.99
CA GLU A 36 4.25 -30.61 -13.90
C GLU A 36 5.40 -30.83 -12.91
N ILE A 37 6.22 -31.88 -13.07
CA ILE A 37 7.33 -32.16 -12.15
C ILE A 37 8.66 -31.93 -12.86
N THR A 38 8.89 -30.70 -13.30
CA THR A 38 10.24 -30.08 -13.43
C THR A 38 10.14 -28.56 -13.61
N ALA A 39 9.11 -27.91 -13.06
CA ALA A 39 9.22 -26.50 -12.73
C ALA A 39 10.08 -26.40 -11.46
N GLN A 40 11.39 -26.28 -11.64
CA GLN A 40 12.29 -25.90 -10.56
C GLN A 40 11.71 -24.63 -9.91
N LYS A 41 11.09 -24.74 -8.73
CA LYS A 41 10.59 -23.59 -7.95
C LYS A 41 11.73 -22.59 -7.88
N LYS A 42 11.70 -21.54 -8.73
CA LYS A 42 12.70 -20.47 -8.69
C LYS A 42 12.69 -19.98 -7.25
N LYS A 43 13.84 -20.04 -6.58
CA LYS A 43 13.96 -19.53 -5.21
C LYS A 43 13.51 -18.06 -5.25
N LYS A 44 12.37 -17.74 -4.63
CA LYS A 44 11.82 -16.38 -4.61
C LYS A 44 12.90 -15.44 -4.06
N LYS A 45 13.33 -14.52 -4.90
CA LYS A 45 14.18 -13.39 -4.52
C LYS A 45 13.25 -12.20 -4.30
N ASP A 46 13.58 -11.36 -3.34
CA ASP A 46 12.92 -10.08 -3.16
C ASP A 46 13.89 -8.99 -3.66
N GLU A 47 13.34 -8.03 -4.41
CA GLU A 47 14.04 -6.81 -4.80
C GLU A 47 14.02 -5.83 -3.62
N LEU A 48 15.20 -5.42 -3.22
CA LEU A 48 15.47 -4.42 -2.20
C LEU A 48 16.00 -3.16 -2.87
N VAL A 49 15.87 -2.04 -2.19
CA VAL A 49 16.46 -0.78 -2.61
C VAL A 49 17.46 -0.32 -1.57
N ARG A 50 18.70 -0.06 -1.99
CA ARG A 50 19.69 0.62 -1.16
C ARG A 50 19.71 2.10 -1.51
N MET A 51 19.53 2.95 -0.51
CA MET A 51 19.60 4.40 -0.64
C MET A 51 20.85 4.93 0.06
N HIS A 52 21.69 5.61 -0.71
CA HIS A 52 22.93 6.21 -0.25
C HIS A 52 22.72 7.68 0.06
N THR A 53 23.19 8.13 1.22
CA THR A 53 23.15 9.54 1.63
C THR A 53 24.48 9.94 2.28
N PRO A 54 24.78 11.24 2.43
CA PRO A 54 25.91 11.70 3.23
C PRO A 54 25.89 11.28 4.72
N TYR A 55 24.74 10.82 5.22
CA TYR A 55 24.54 10.44 6.63
C TYR A 55 24.58 8.91 6.86
N GLY A 56 24.69 8.13 5.79
CA GLY A 56 24.70 6.68 5.81
C GLY A 56 23.82 6.07 4.72
N GLU A 57 23.72 4.75 4.76
CA GLU A 57 22.91 3.95 3.84
C GLU A 57 21.63 3.47 4.52
N MET A 58 20.54 3.38 3.77
CA MET A 58 19.30 2.72 4.17
C MET A 58 19.01 1.55 3.24
N LEU A 59 18.71 0.38 3.79
CA LEU A 59 18.21 -0.76 3.04
C LEU A 59 16.68 -0.81 3.16
N ILE A 60 15.99 -0.84 2.03
CA ILE A 60 14.54 -0.71 1.95
C ILE A 60 13.95 -1.98 1.34
N LEU A 61 12.95 -2.54 2.02
CA LEU A 61 12.09 -3.60 1.51
C LEU A 61 10.84 -3.00 0.87
N LEU A 62 10.53 -3.41 -0.36
CA LEU A 62 9.29 -3.02 -1.06
C LEU A 62 8.23 -4.10 -0.93
N TYR A 63 7.00 -3.71 -0.64
CA TYR A 63 5.89 -4.63 -0.41
C TYR A 63 5.32 -5.20 -1.72
N ASP A 64 4.94 -6.49 -1.68
CA ASP A 64 4.42 -7.22 -2.86
C ASP A 64 2.94 -6.89 -3.15
N ASP A 65 2.20 -6.41 -2.15
CA ASP A 65 0.76 -6.07 -2.20
C ASP A 65 0.50 -4.59 -2.55
N THR A 66 1.55 -3.84 -2.86
CA THR A 66 1.50 -2.51 -3.51
C THR A 66 2.25 -2.54 -4.86
N PRO A 67 1.82 -3.39 -5.82
CA PRO A 67 2.55 -3.64 -7.05
C PRO A 67 2.75 -2.38 -7.92
N LEU A 68 1.76 -1.47 -8.00
CA LEU A 68 1.87 -0.28 -8.85
C LEU A 68 3.02 0.62 -8.39
N HIS A 69 3.11 0.84 -7.08
CA HIS A 69 4.18 1.66 -6.49
C HIS A 69 5.52 0.94 -6.54
N LYS A 70 5.56 -0.36 -6.21
CA LYS A 70 6.79 -1.17 -6.25
C LYS A 70 7.40 -1.19 -7.65
N GLU A 71 6.62 -1.52 -8.67
CA GLU A 71 7.10 -1.61 -10.05
C GLU A 71 7.56 -0.25 -10.57
N ASN A 72 6.80 0.82 -10.31
CA ASN A 72 7.18 2.16 -10.71
C ASN A 72 8.47 2.62 -10.00
N PHE A 73 8.59 2.41 -8.70
CA PHE A 73 9.77 2.81 -7.95
C PHE A 73 11.02 2.08 -8.45
N LEU A 74 10.94 0.76 -8.64
CA LEU A 74 12.04 -0.04 -9.20
C LEU A 74 12.42 0.38 -10.62
N LYS A 75 11.43 0.71 -11.46
CA LYS A 75 11.68 1.25 -12.81
C LYS A 75 12.49 2.54 -12.73
N LEU A 76 12.04 3.51 -11.92
CA LEU A 76 12.72 4.81 -11.79
C LEU A 76 14.13 4.67 -11.20
N VAL A 77 14.35 3.76 -10.25
CA VAL A 77 15.70 3.44 -9.74
C VAL A 77 16.58 2.88 -10.86
N LYS A 78 16.09 1.89 -11.62
CA LYS A 78 16.85 1.27 -12.73
C LYS A 78 17.17 2.26 -13.86
N GLU A 79 16.36 3.30 -14.04
CA GLU A 79 16.57 4.40 -14.98
C GLU A 79 17.51 5.49 -14.44
N GLY A 80 18.00 5.39 -13.20
CA GLY A 80 18.84 6.42 -12.55
C GLY A 80 18.06 7.71 -12.23
N PHE A 81 16.73 7.65 -12.20
CA PHE A 81 15.88 8.83 -12.03
C PHE A 81 16.16 9.56 -10.70
N TYR A 82 16.41 8.81 -9.63
CA TYR A 82 16.63 9.36 -8.29
C TYR A 82 18.04 9.90 -8.06
N ASP A 83 18.99 9.56 -8.91
CA ASP A 83 20.39 9.95 -8.69
C ASP A 83 20.54 11.47 -8.68
N SER A 84 21.20 11.96 -7.63
CA SER A 84 21.41 13.38 -7.33
C SER A 84 20.14 14.17 -7.02
N THR A 85 18.97 13.54 -6.92
CA THR A 85 17.82 14.21 -6.26
C THR A 85 18.16 14.46 -4.79
N THR A 86 17.44 15.38 -4.14
CA THR A 86 17.65 15.68 -2.72
C THR A 86 16.43 15.37 -1.88
N PHE A 87 16.63 15.15 -0.59
CA PHE A 87 15.59 15.38 0.40
C PHE A 87 15.33 16.89 0.47
N HIS A 88 14.25 17.33 -0.17
CA HIS A 88 13.95 18.75 -0.36
C HIS A 88 13.04 19.32 0.73
N ARG A 89 12.47 18.44 1.56
CA ARG A 89 11.63 18.81 2.71
C ARG A 89 11.88 17.82 3.85
N VAL A 90 12.25 18.34 5.00
CA VAL A 90 12.61 17.58 6.21
C VAL A 90 11.90 18.23 7.39
N ILE A 91 11.06 17.46 8.06
CA ILE A 91 10.34 17.92 9.25
C ILE A 91 10.69 16.95 10.36
N ASN A 92 11.48 17.46 11.31
CA ASN A 92 11.79 16.75 12.55
C ASN A 92 10.49 16.29 13.21
N ASP A 93 10.50 15.09 13.78
CA ASP A 93 9.36 14.44 14.41
C ASP A 93 8.25 14.02 13.43
N PHE A 94 8.54 14.01 12.12
CA PHE A 94 7.55 13.66 11.11
C PHE A 94 8.12 12.83 9.96
N MET A 95 8.88 13.43 9.03
CA MET A 95 9.31 12.73 7.82
C MET A 95 10.45 13.45 7.07
N ILE A 96 11.11 12.69 6.20
CA ILE A 96 12.07 13.17 5.21
C ILE A 96 11.51 12.88 3.81
N GLN A 97 11.30 13.93 3.00
CA GLN A 97 10.64 13.83 1.68
C GLN A 97 11.63 14.13 0.54
N GLY A 98 11.64 13.24 -0.45
CA GLY A 98 12.54 13.25 -1.60
C GLY A 98 11.85 12.81 -2.89
N GLY A 99 12.66 12.48 -3.91
CA GLY A 99 12.17 11.96 -5.19
C GLY A 99 11.66 13.01 -6.18
N ASP A 100 11.94 14.29 -5.95
CA ASP A 100 11.66 15.36 -6.93
C ASP A 100 12.85 15.56 -7.89
N PRO A 101 12.69 15.36 -9.21
CA PRO A 101 13.74 15.63 -10.19
C PRO A 101 14.18 17.10 -10.29
N ASN A 102 13.31 18.07 -9.94
CA ASN A 102 13.69 19.49 -9.96
C ASN A 102 14.80 19.79 -8.94
N SER A 103 14.80 19.07 -7.83
CA SER A 103 15.76 19.26 -6.74
C SER A 103 17.23 18.97 -7.11
N LYS A 104 17.48 18.44 -8.32
CA LYS A 104 18.81 18.23 -8.89
C LYS A 104 19.50 19.53 -9.31
N ASP A 105 18.73 20.58 -9.60
CA ASP A 105 19.24 21.85 -10.09
C ASP A 105 19.48 22.87 -8.95
N SER A 106 19.84 24.10 -9.32
CA SER A 106 20.11 25.19 -8.38
C SER A 106 18.87 26.02 -8.02
N ILE A 107 17.73 25.81 -8.66
CA ILE A 107 16.50 26.60 -8.55
C ILE A 107 15.63 26.06 -7.42
N LYS A 108 16.03 26.29 -6.16
CA LYS A 108 15.37 25.67 -4.99
C LYS A 108 13.89 26.04 -4.78
N GLY A 109 13.40 27.07 -5.47
CA GLY A 109 12.00 27.51 -5.38
C GLY A 109 11.00 26.62 -6.12
N ASN A 110 11.45 25.68 -6.97
CA ASN A 110 10.59 24.74 -7.67
C ASN A 110 10.64 23.31 -7.09
N ASP A 111 11.45 23.07 -6.05
CA ASP A 111 11.49 21.80 -5.34
C ASP A 111 10.12 21.47 -4.71
N GLY A 112 9.76 20.19 -4.70
CA GLY A 112 8.44 19.67 -4.36
C GLY A 112 7.42 19.70 -5.49
N SER A 113 7.73 20.32 -6.64
CA SER A 113 6.77 20.47 -7.76
C SER A 113 7.04 19.60 -8.98
N GLY A 114 8.20 18.93 -9.05
CA GLY A 114 8.56 18.08 -10.18
C GLY A 114 8.06 16.64 -10.04
N GLY A 115 8.29 15.86 -11.09
CA GLY A 115 7.92 14.46 -11.20
C GLY A 115 7.94 14.00 -12.66
N PRO A 116 7.64 12.72 -12.93
CA PRO A 116 7.75 12.14 -14.27
C PRO A 116 6.55 12.43 -15.18
N ARG A 117 5.73 13.45 -14.82
CA ARG A 117 4.52 13.90 -15.54
C ARG A 117 3.35 12.90 -15.54
N TYR A 118 3.37 11.94 -14.65
CA TYR A 118 2.23 11.05 -14.36
C TYR A 118 2.05 10.86 -12.85
N THR A 119 0.89 10.35 -12.47
CA THR A 119 0.53 9.92 -11.11
C THR A 119 0.30 8.41 -11.08
N ILE A 120 0.27 7.84 -9.89
CA ILE A 120 -0.03 6.41 -9.66
C ILE A 120 -1.36 6.35 -8.91
N GLU A 121 -2.22 5.41 -9.28
CA GLU A 121 -3.42 5.11 -8.50
C GLU A 121 -3.00 4.69 -7.08
N SER A 122 -3.75 5.14 -6.07
CA SER A 122 -3.44 4.82 -4.68
C SER A 122 -3.68 3.35 -4.38
N GLU A 123 -2.84 2.78 -3.53
CA GLU A 123 -2.98 1.42 -2.98
C GLU A 123 -3.03 1.47 -1.44
N PHE A 124 -3.75 2.45 -0.86
CA PHE A 124 -3.83 2.59 0.62
C PHE A 124 -4.67 1.48 1.29
N GLU A 125 -5.47 0.76 0.49
CA GLU A 125 -6.25 -0.41 0.88
C GLU A 125 -5.37 -1.59 1.30
N ALA A 126 -4.07 -1.59 0.95
CA ALA A 126 -3.10 -2.55 1.46
C ALA A 126 -2.94 -2.49 2.99
N GLY A 127 -3.40 -1.42 3.65
CA GLY A 127 -3.51 -1.33 5.11
C GLY A 127 -2.19 -1.13 5.86
N HIS A 128 -1.09 -0.94 5.14
CA HIS A 128 0.22 -0.67 5.72
C HIS A 128 0.23 0.61 6.57
N LYS A 129 0.89 0.52 7.72
CA LYS A 129 0.96 1.60 8.72
C LYS A 129 2.21 2.45 8.54
N HIS A 130 2.10 3.74 8.87
CA HIS A 130 3.18 4.71 8.84
C HIS A 130 4.03 4.63 10.11
N PHE A 131 4.59 3.46 10.42
CA PHE A 131 5.61 3.34 11.46
C PHE A 131 6.89 4.08 11.04
N LYS A 132 7.76 4.40 12.01
CA LYS A 132 9.12 4.87 11.70
C LYS A 132 9.81 3.96 10.69
N GLY A 133 10.40 4.55 9.66
CA GLY A 133 11.02 3.88 8.53
C GLY A 133 10.07 3.48 7.39
N ALA A 134 8.75 3.70 7.51
CA ALA A 134 7.82 3.47 6.41
C ALA A 134 8.18 4.36 5.20
N LEU A 135 8.25 3.75 4.01
CA LEU A 135 8.42 4.44 2.73
C LEU A 135 7.03 4.59 2.08
N ALA A 136 6.61 5.83 1.90
CA ALA A 136 5.28 6.15 1.42
C ALA A 136 5.29 7.20 0.30
N ALA A 137 4.29 7.14 -0.57
CA ALA A 137 4.20 8.03 -1.72
C ALA A 137 3.61 9.39 -1.31
N ALA A 138 4.24 10.48 -1.76
CA ALA A 138 3.69 11.82 -1.58
C ALA A 138 2.51 12.04 -2.55
N ARG A 139 1.59 12.94 -2.22
CA ARG A 139 0.52 13.37 -3.13
C ARG A 139 0.11 14.81 -2.87
N LYS A 140 -0.59 15.41 -3.84
CA LYS A 140 -1.28 16.68 -3.64
C LYS A 140 -2.48 16.48 -2.70
N GLY A 141 -2.86 17.54 -1.99
CA GLY A 141 -4.04 17.56 -1.12
C GLY A 141 -5.34 17.39 -1.89
N ASP A 142 -6.36 16.86 -1.21
CA ASP A 142 -7.59 16.32 -1.80
C ASP A 142 -8.33 17.31 -2.70
N ARG A 143 -8.32 18.61 -2.36
CA ARG A 143 -8.98 19.65 -3.17
C ARG A 143 -8.46 19.71 -4.62
N ALA A 144 -7.16 19.49 -4.82
CA ALA A 144 -6.53 19.49 -6.14
C ALA A 144 -6.31 18.08 -6.69
N ASN A 145 -6.61 17.05 -5.90
CA ASN A 145 -6.37 15.65 -6.19
C ASN A 145 -7.45 14.77 -5.51
N PRO A 146 -8.71 14.87 -5.97
CA PRO A 146 -9.85 14.20 -5.32
C PRO A 146 -9.75 12.68 -5.39
N GLU A 147 -9.12 12.14 -6.44
CA GLU A 147 -8.83 10.71 -6.58
C GLU A 147 -7.65 10.25 -5.71
N ARG A 148 -7.00 11.19 -4.99
CA ARG A 148 -5.89 10.92 -4.05
C ARG A 148 -4.72 10.17 -4.68
N ALA A 149 -4.56 10.29 -6.00
CA ALA A 149 -3.49 9.65 -6.74
C ALA A 149 -2.11 10.08 -6.21
N SER A 150 -1.21 9.12 -6.08
CA SER A 150 0.16 9.32 -5.65
C SER A 150 0.99 10.06 -6.70
N SER A 151 1.98 10.82 -6.25
CA SER A 151 3.05 11.34 -7.10
C SER A 151 3.75 10.18 -7.81
N GLY A 152 4.11 10.39 -9.08
CA GLY A 152 4.83 9.39 -9.86
C GLY A 152 6.26 9.10 -9.37
N SER A 153 6.85 9.96 -8.56
CA SER A 153 8.24 9.76 -8.07
C SER A 153 8.51 10.28 -6.66
N GLN A 154 7.74 11.25 -6.16
CA GLN A 154 8.01 11.79 -4.84
C GLN A 154 7.55 10.84 -3.74
N PHE A 155 8.41 10.65 -2.76
CA PHE A 155 8.18 9.78 -1.61
C PHE A 155 8.62 10.48 -0.33
N TYR A 156 8.20 9.93 0.80
CA TYR A 156 8.76 10.28 2.10
C TYR A 156 9.07 9.01 2.91
N ILE A 157 10.07 9.13 3.78
CA ILE A 157 10.38 8.13 4.79
C ILE A 157 9.96 8.70 6.14
N VAL A 158 9.17 7.94 6.89
CA VAL A 158 8.63 8.36 8.17
C VAL A 158 9.73 8.34 9.24
N GLU A 159 9.85 9.44 9.97
CA GLU A 159 10.53 9.47 11.27
C GLU A 159 9.46 9.30 12.35
N GLY A 160 8.61 10.33 12.48
CA GLY A 160 7.44 10.35 13.35
C GLY A 160 7.77 10.42 14.83
N GLN A 161 6.72 10.39 15.65
CA GLN A 161 6.83 10.41 17.11
C GLN A 161 6.16 9.21 17.74
N LYS A 162 6.54 8.92 18.98
CA LYS A 162 5.82 7.98 19.84
C LYS A 162 4.42 8.51 20.12
N VAL A 163 3.42 7.66 19.98
CA VAL A 163 2.01 8.02 20.16
C VAL A 163 1.40 7.17 21.27
N ASP A 164 0.64 7.80 22.18
CA ASP A 164 -0.03 7.07 23.24
C ASP A 164 -1.29 6.33 22.75
N SER A 165 -1.70 5.28 23.46
CA SER A 165 -2.83 4.45 23.06
C SER A 165 -4.15 5.22 22.99
N LEU A 166 -4.37 6.21 23.86
CA LEU A 166 -5.61 6.98 23.88
C LEU A 166 -5.70 7.89 22.66
N GLN A 167 -4.59 8.52 22.27
CA GLN A 167 -4.48 9.27 21.02
C GLN A 167 -4.74 8.39 19.80
N LEU A 168 -4.19 7.17 19.77
CA LEU A 168 -4.43 6.22 18.67
C LEU A 168 -5.90 5.81 18.57
N ILE A 169 -6.54 5.43 19.68
CA ILE A 169 -7.96 5.05 19.71
C ILE A 169 -8.85 6.21 19.24
N LYS A 170 -8.55 7.43 19.69
CA LYS A 170 -9.28 8.62 19.23
C LYS A 170 -9.08 8.85 17.73
N LEU A 171 -7.85 8.77 17.27
CA LEU A 171 -7.51 8.95 15.86
C LEU A 171 -8.19 7.90 14.97
N GLU A 172 -8.22 6.65 15.42
CA GLU A 172 -8.93 5.56 14.76
C GLU A 172 -10.41 5.89 14.58
N THR A 173 -11.06 6.28 15.67
CA THR A 173 -12.47 6.68 15.69
C THR A 173 -12.73 7.85 14.73
N ASP A 174 -11.94 8.92 14.85
CA ASP A 174 -12.07 10.13 14.01
C ASP A 174 -11.88 9.79 12.52
N LYS A 175 -10.93 8.92 12.19
CA LYS A 175 -10.67 8.47 10.81
C LYS A 175 -11.80 7.64 10.25
N ASN A 176 -12.28 6.67 11.02
CA ASN A 176 -13.37 5.79 10.57
C ASN A 176 -14.66 6.58 10.37
N MET A 177 -14.94 7.55 11.25
CA MET A 177 -16.07 8.47 11.09
C MET A 177 -15.90 9.40 9.87
N LYS A 178 -14.70 9.95 9.66
CA LYS A 178 -14.40 10.74 8.44
C LYS A 178 -14.58 9.91 7.18
N ASN A 179 -14.11 8.67 7.16
CA ASN A 179 -14.23 7.80 5.99
C ASN A 179 -15.68 7.43 5.70
N LEU A 180 -16.44 7.11 6.75
CA LEU A 180 -17.87 6.82 6.65
C LEU A 180 -18.65 8.04 6.14
N PHE A 181 -18.33 9.24 6.63
CA PHE A 181 -18.92 10.48 6.14
C PHE A 181 -18.60 10.76 4.67
N ARG A 182 -17.36 10.50 4.24
CA ARG A 182 -16.95 10.64 2.84
C ARG A 182 -17.80 9.75 1.94
N ILE A 183 -17.95 8.47 2.27
CA ILE A 183 -18.75 7.54 1.48
C ILE A 183 -20.22 7.96 1.48
N MET A 184 -20.78 8.32 2.63
CA MET A 184 -22.13 8.87 2.69
C MET A 184 -22.29 10.07 1.75
N SER A 185 -21.32 10.98 1.73
CA SER A 185 -21.32 12.16 0.86
C SER A 185 -21.15 11.84 -0.62
N GLU A 186 -20.49 10.74 -0.98
CA GLU A 186 -20.40 10.23 -2.34
C GLU A 186 -21.74 9.62 -2.77
N VAL A 187 -22.30 8.72 -1.96
CA VAL A 187 -23.60 8.09 -2.19
C VAL A 187 -24.71 9.13 -2.30
N ALA A 188 -24.69 10.18 -1.49
CA ALA A 188 -25.68 11.26 -1.52
C ALA A 188 -25.69 12.06 -2.84
N LYS A 189 -24.67 11.93 -3.70
CA LYS A 189 -24.62 12.55 -5.03
C LYS A 189 -25.19 11.66 -6.13
N GLU A 190 -25.44 10.39 -5.84
CA GLU A 190 -25.93 9.43 -6.82
C GLU A 190 -27.43 9.62 -7.09
N PRO A 191 -27.89 9.40 -8.34
CA PRO A 191 -29.31 9.52 -8.66
C PRO A 191 -30.17 8.62 -7.77
N GLY A 192 -31.20 9.18 -7.14
CA GLY A 192 -32.12 8.46 -6.26
C GLY A 192 -31.72 8.40 -4.78
N ALA A 193 -30.60 9.04 -4.39
CA ALA A 193 -30.19 9.18 -3.00
C ALA A 193 -30.74 10.46 -2.31
N ASP A 194 -31.80 11.07 -2.84
CA ASP A 194 -32.34 12.35 -2.36
C ASP A 194 -32.68 12.33 -0.86
N THR A 195 -33.23 11.21 -0.37
CA THR A 195 -33.55 11.02 1.04
C THR A 195 -32.32 11.05 1.94
N LEU A 196 -31.17 10.55 1.47
CA LEU A 196 -29.91 10.60 2.21
C LEU A 196 -29.40 12.04 2.31
N ALA A 197 -29.43 12.78 1.20
CA ALA A 197 -29.00 14.17 1.15
C ALA A 197 -29.88 15.09 2.02
N ILE A 198 -31.20 14.91 1.98
CA ILE A 198 -32.15 15.67 2.81
C ILE A 198 -31.89 15.40 4.29
N LYS A 199 -31.75 14.13 4.69
CA LYS A 199 -31.54 13.77 6.10
C LYS A 199 -30.20 14.30 6.64
N TYR A 200 -29.14 14.31 5.84
CA TYR A 200 -27.88 14.96 6.22
C TYR A 200 -28.06 16.47 6.44
N GLN A 201 -28.81 17.15 5.56
CA GLN A 201 -29.07 18.58 5.68
C GLN A 201 -29.89 18.92 6.95
N GLU A 202 -30.86 18.08 7.34
CA GLU A 202 -31.63 18.23 8.57
C GLU A 202 -30.73 18.27 9.82
N TYR A 203 -29.79 17.33 9.94
CA TYR A 203 -28.84 17.32 11.06
C TYR A 203 -27.93 18.55 11.07
N ARG A 204 -27.47 18.96 9.88
CA ARG A 204 -26.63 20.15 9.72
C ARG A 204 -27.36 21.42 10.15
N ASP A 205 -28.62 21.57 9.78
CA ASP A 205 -29.45 22.73 10.14
C ASP A 205 -29.81 22.75 11.63
N ALA A 206 -29.99 21.57 12.24
CA ALA A 206 -30.20 21.44 13.68
C ALA A 206 -28.92 21.68 14.52
N GLY A 207 -27.72 21.50 13.93
CA GLY A 207 -26.45 21.54 14.64
C GLY A 207 -26.25 20.39 15.62
N ASP A 208 -26.99 19.28 15.44
CA ASP A 208 -26.95 18.10 16.32
C ASP A 208 -25.95 17.07 15.79
N TYR A 209 -24.68 17.28 16.13
CA TYR A 209 -23.59 16.40 15.70
C TYR A 209 -23.68 14.99 16.30
N ALA A 210 -24.20 14.86 17.53
CA ALA A 210 -24.32 13.55 18.18
C ALA A 210 -25.38 12.68 17.49
N ALA A 211 -26.55 13.25 17.20
CA ALA A 211 -27.59 12.54 16.46
C ALA A 211 -27.15 12.22 15.01
N PHE A 212 -26.36 13.11 14.40
CA PHE A 212 -25.75 12.84 13.10
C PHE A 212 -24.80 11.64 13.14
N GLU A 213 -23.90 11.56 14.11
CA GLU A 213 -22.96 10.44 14.26
C GLU A 213 -23.69 9.12 14.50
N GLU A 214 -24.68 9.10 15.40
CA GLU A 214 -25.50 7.91 15.67
C GLU A 214 -26.22 7.44 14.40
N TRP A 215 -26.81 8.38 13.66
CA TRP A 215 -27.46 8.05 12.40
C TRP A 215 -26.46 7.54 11.35
N LEU A 216 -25.31 8.18 11.20
CA LEU A 216 -24.27 7.79 10.26
C LEU A 216 -23.80 6.36 10.54
N LEU A 217 -23.58 6.03 11.81
CA LEU A 217 -23.28 4.66 12.25
C LEU A 217 -24.42 3.67 11.95
N SER A 218 -25.69 4.08 12.14
CA SER A 218 -26.85 3.23 11.86
C SER A 218 -26.97 2.85 10.38
N ILE A 219 -26.51 3.71 9.47
CA ILE A 219 -26.54 3.46 8.03
C ILE A 219 -25.23 2.86 7.49
N LYS A 220 -24.20 2.67 8.34
CA LYS A 220 -22.91 2.07 7.94
C LYS A 220 -23.09 0.77 7.13
N PRO A 221 -23.88 -0.23 7.54
CA PRO A 221 -24.03 -1.47 6.78
C PRO A 221 -24.50 -1.24 5.33
N ALA A 222 -25.45 -0.33 5.12
CA ALA A 222 -25.96 -0.01 3.78
C ALA A 222 -24.93 0.73 2.93
N LEU A 223 -24.13 1.62 3.53
CA LEU A 223 -23.04 2.31 2.82
C LEU A 223 -21.94 1.34 2.38
N LEU A 224 -21.66 0.31 3.18
CA LEU A 224 -20.66 -0.73 2.87
C LEU A 224 -21.13 -1.67 1.75
N GLU A 225 -22.44 -1.91 1.61
CA GLU A 225 -22.97 -2.64 0.45
C GLU A 225 -22.88 -1.86 -0.85
N TYR A 226 -22.86 -0.53 -0.78
CA TYR A 226 -22.84 0.34 -1.96
C TYR A 226 -21.43 0.66 -2.46
N SER A 227 -20.42 0.66 -1.58
CA SER A 227 -19.08 1.11 -1.92
C SER A 227 -18.00 0.13 -1.44
N ASP A 228 -17.30 -0.48 -2.40
CA ASP A 228 -16.08 -1.24 -2.16
C ASP A 228 -14.90 -0.35 -1.71
N LYS A 229 -15.07 0.99 -1.71
CA LYS A 229 -14.04 1.97 -1.36
C LYS A 229 -13.99 2.30 0.14
N TYR A 230 -14.73 1.56 0.97
CA TYR A 230 -14.59 1.68 2.42
C TYR A 230 -13.41 0.85 2.91
N TYR A 231 -12.58 1.48 3.73
CA TYR A 231 -11.57 0.81 4.53
C TYR A 231 -11.69 1.29 5.97
N GLU A 232 -11.51 0.39 6.91
CA GLU A 232 -11.44 0.75 8.33
C GLU A 232 -9.98 0.85 8.71
N VAL A 233 -9.61 1.96 9.36
CA VAL A 233 -8.36 1.96 10.10
C VAL A 233 -8.64 1.20 11.39
N ASP A 234 -7.97 0.08 11.54
CA ASP A 234 -7.97 -0.73 12.75
C ASP A 234 -6.53 -0.84 13.24
N TYR A 235 -6.29 -0.54 14.51
CA TYR A 235 -4.97 -0.71 15.14
C TYR A 235 -4.98 -1.96 16.01
N SER A 236 -4.24 -2.98 15.56
CA SER A 236 -4.00 -4.16 16.40
C SER A 236 -3.19 -3.80 17.64
N GLU A 237 -3.20 -4.67 18.66
CA GLU A 237 -2.34 -4.51 19.85
C GLU A 237 -0.86 -4.35 19.47
N LEU A 238 -0.43 -5.02 18.40
CA LEU A 238 0.93 -4.91 17.87
C LEU A 238 1.19 -3.55 17.24
N ASP A 239 0.22 -2.99 16.50
CA ASP A 239 0.35 -1.66 15.90
C ASP A 239 0.46 -0.58 16.98
N ILE A 240 -0.40 -0.66 18.00
CA ILE A 240 -0.37 0.25 19.16
C ILE A 240 1.00 0.19 19.83
N LYS A 241 1.49 -1.03 20.12
CA LYS A 241 2.81 -1.21 20.72
C LYS A 241 3.92 -0.63 19.86
N ARG A 242 3.87 -0.85 18.53
CA ARG A 242 4.87 -0.31 17.59
C ARG A 242 4.88 1.21 17.58
N TYR A 243 3.72 1.87 17.53
CA TYR A 243 3.64 3.34 17.63
C TYR A 243 4.13 3.88 18.97
N GLN A 244 3.90 3.18 20.08
CA GLN A 244 4.41 3.58 21.39
C GLN A 244 5.93 3.41 21.52
N GLU A 245 6.47 2.32 20.97
CA GLU A 245 7.87 1.94 21.15
C GLU A 245 8.80 2.65 20.16
N PHE A 246 8.42 2.68 18.88
CA PHE A 246 9.26 3.15 17.78
C PHE A 246 8.79 4.45 17.15
N GLY A 247 7.52 4.80 17.34
CA GLY A 247 6.92 5.99 16.76
C GLY A 247 6.48 5.84 15.30
N GLY A 248 5.97 6.93 14.76
CA GLY A 248 5.52 7.02 13.38
C GLY A 248 4.55 8.19 13.15
N ALA A 249 3.80 8.12 12.06
CA ALA A 249 2.86 9.16 11.63
C ALA A 249 1.44 8.56 11.43
N PRO A 250 0.78 8.07 12.50
CA PRO A 250 -0.49 7.35 12.36
C PRO A 250 -1.60 8.18 11.73
N HIS A 251 -1.51 9.52 11.80
CA HIS A 251 -2.45 10.43 11.14
C HIS A 251 -2.47 10.26 9.61
N LEU A 252 -1.45 9.65 9.01
CA LEU A 252 -1.37 9.35 7.58
C LEU A 252 -1.92 7.96 7.19
N ASP A 253 -2.17 7.05 8.15
CA ASP A 253 -2.66 5.69 7.85
C ASP A 253 -3.97 5.66 7.07
N GLY A 254 -4.01 4.88 5.98
CA GLY A 254 -5.15 4.85 5.06
C GLY A 254 -5.28 6.11 4.19
N GLU A 255 -4.46 7.15 4.39
CA GLU A 255 -4.53 8.39 3.60
C GLU A 255 -3.48 8.47 2.49
N TYR A 256 -2.44 7.64 2.58
CA TYR A 256 -1.28 7.58 1.68
C TYR A 256 -0.84 6.12 1.51
N THR A 257 -0.31 5.78 0.34
CA THR A 257 0.21 4.45 0.07
C THR A 257 1.61 4.30 0.66
N VAL A 258 1.73 3.45 1.68
CA VAL A 258 3.01 2.92 2.15
C VAL A 258 3.34 1.70 1.29
N PHE A 259 4.44 1.75 0.54
CA PHE A 259 4.82 0.72 -0.43
C PHE A 259 6.16 0.03 -0.10
N GLY A 260 6.74 0.36 1.04
CA GLY A 260 7.91 -0.29 1.56
C GLY A 260 8.30 0.24 2.92
N ARG A 261 9.47 -0.19 3.39
CA ARG A 261 10.06 0.31 4.63
C ARG A 261 11.56 0.08 4.70
N VAL A 262 12.22 0.91 5.49
CA VAL A 262 13.61 0.73 5.89
C VAL A 262 13.71 -0.48 6.84
N ILE A 263 14.60 -1.42 6.52
CA ILE A 263 14.90 -2.62 7.32
C ILE A 263 16.31 -2.58 7.93
N ASP A 264 17.17 -1.70 7.44
CA ASP A 264 18.51 -1.44 7.96
C ASP A 264 18.86 0.05 7.74
N GLY A 265 19.59 0.66 8.68
CA GLY A 265 19.94 2.09 8.65
C GLY A 265 18.84 3.05 9.14
N LEU A 266 17.97 2.63 10.07
CA LEU A 266 16.91 3.49 10.62
C LEU A 266 17.45 4.78 11.27
N GLU A 267 18.64 4.72 11.87
CA GLU A 267 19.31 5.88 12.50
C GLU A 267 19.75 6.94 11.48
N VAL A 268 19.82 6.60 10.19
CA VAL A 268 20.08 7.58 9.12
C VAL A 268 18.92 8.56 8.99
N ILE A 269 17.68 8.12 9.26
CA ILE A 269 16.49 8.97 9.23
C ILE A 269 16.62 10.08 10.28
N ASP A 270 17.00 9.70 11.51
CA ASP A 270 17.18 10.63 12.64
C ASP A 270 18.29 11.65 12.38
N LYS A 271 19.41 11.20 11.79
CA LYS A 271 20.49 12.12 11.42
C LYS A 271 20.05 13.14 10.37
N ILE A 272 19.19 12.73 9.43
CA ILE A 272 18.67 13.63 8.38
C ILE A 272 17.61 14.56 8.95
N SER A 273 16.75 14.11 9.86
CA SER A 273 15.69 14.94 10.46
C SER A 273 16.21 16.05 11.36
N GLU A 274 17.35 15.83 12.02
CA GLU A 274 18.01 16.80 12.90
C GLU A 274 18.76 17.91 12.16
N VAL A 275 18.86 17.85 10.83
CA VAL A 275 19.57 18.89 10.05
C VAL A 275 18.85 20.23 10.13
N LYS A 276 19.62 21.31 10.01
CA LYS A 276 19.04 22.65 9.97
C LYS A 276 18.24 22.85 8.68
N THR A 277 17.00 23.29 8.83
CA THR A 277 16.09 23.62 7.73
C THR A 277 15.74 25.10 7.73
N ASN A 278 15.32 25.59 6.57
CA ASN A 278 14.76 26.93 6.43
C ASN A 278 13.24 26.94 6.76
N TYR A 279 12.59 28.09 6.60
CA TYR A 279 11.16 28.28 6.90
C TYR A 279 10.19 27.44 6.04
N SER A 280 10.68 26.80 4.97
CA SER A 280 9.91 25.90 4.10
C SER A 280 10.27 24.43 4.33
N ASP A 281 10.88 24.13 5.48
CA ASP A 281 11.36 22.80 5.88
C ASP A 281 12.44 22.24 4.94
N ARG A 282 13.02 23.07 4.07
CA ARG A 282 14.11 22.64 3.18
C ARG A 282 15.43 22.62 3.95
N PRO A 283 16.24 21.54 3.90
CA PRO A 283 17.60 21.54 4.45
C PRO A 283 18.45 22.69 3.91
N GLU A 284 19.20 23.37 4.78
CA GLU A 284 20.11 24.45 4.37
C GLU A 284 21.27 23.94 3.51
N THR A 285 21.64 22.67 3.67
CA THR A 285 22.61 21.97 2.84
C THR A 285 21.92 20.82 2.12
N ASP A 286 22.12 20.73 0.81
CA ASP A 286 21.52 19.69 -0.03
C ASP A 286 21.93 18.28 0.44
N ILE A 287 20.93 17.45 0.73
CA ILE A 287 21.12 16.04 1.09
C ILE A 287 20.81 15.20 -0.15
N LYS A 288 21.82 15.00 -0.99
CA LYS A 288 21.69 14.23 -2.23
C LYS A 288 21.56 12.75 -1.94
N ILE A 289 20.77 12.07 -2.76
CA ILE A 289 20.61 10.62 -2.72
C ILE A 289 21.15 9.97 -4.00
N ALA A 290 21.61 8.73 -3.86
CA ALA A 290 21.78 7.79 -4.95
C ALA A 290 21.06 6.50 -4.57
N VAL A 291 20.47 5.81 -5.54
CA VAL A 291 19.57 4.69 -5.25
C VAL A 291 19.88 3.53 -6.17
N GLU A 292 20.00 2.33 -5.62
CA GLU A 292 20.28 1.11 -6.39
C GLU A 292 19.37 -0.05 -5.98
N VAL A 293 19.16 -0.98 -6.91
CA VAL A 293 18.37 -2.20 -6.67
C VAL A 293 19.31 -3.36 -6.37
N GLU A 294 19.01 -4.10 -5.31
CA GLU A 294 19.67 -5.35 -4.97
C GLU A 294 18.67 -6.51 -4.93
N GLU A 295 19.11 -7.71 -5.34
CA GLU A 295 18.27 -8.90 -5.24
C GLU A 295 18.77 -9.84 -4.14
N TRP A 296 17.93 -10.09 -3.13
CA TRP A 296 18.28 -10.98 -2.03
C TRP A 296 17.38 -12.21 -2.02
N LYS A 297 17.94 -13.35 -1.61
CA LYS A 297 17.14 -14.56 -1.37
C LYS A 297 16.23 -14.29 -0.17
N ARG A 298 14.93 -14.56 -0.28
CA ARG A 298 13.96 -14.40 0.83
C ARG A 298 14.39 -15.10 2.12
N LYS A 299 15.00 -16.29 2.01
CA LYS A 299 15.57 -17.01 3.16
C LYS A 299 16.69 -16.24 3.89
N LYS A 300 17.50 -15.45 3.16
CA LYS A 300 18.52 -14.58 3.74
C LYS A 300 17.83 -13.43 4.48
N LEU A 301 16.85 -12.78 3.85
CA LEU A 301 16.09 -11.69 4.45
C LEU A 301 15.40 -12.10 5.74
N ILE A 302 14.69 -13.22 5.75
CA ILE A 302 14.03 -13.73 6.95
C ILE A 302 15.05 -14.08 8.05
N LYS A 303 16.23 -14.60 7.67
CA LYS A 303 17.28 -14.94 8.64
C LYS A 303 17.87 -13.69 9.30
N GLU A 304 18.06 -12.62 8.54
CA GLU A 304 18.75 -11.41 9.00
C GLU A 304 17.79 -10.37 9.60
N TYR A 305 16.55 -10.31 9.11
CA TYR A 305 15.55 -9.28 9.45
C TYR A 305 14.18 -9.85 9.80
N GLY A 306 14.08 -11.13 10.17
CA GLY A 306 12.80 -11.84 10.37
C GLY A 306 11.83 -11.19 11.34
N ASP A 307 12.34 -10.56 12.40
CA ASP A 307 11.54 -9.87 13.42
C ASP A 307 10.88 -8.60 12.88
N ILE A 308 11.49 -8.01 11.86
CA ILE A 308 10.91 -6.89 11.13
C ILE A 308 10.04 -7.48 10.01
N TYR A 309 10.52 -8.48 9.27
CA TYR A 309 9.95 -9.00 8.00
C TYR A 309 8.51 -9.52 8.09
N ASN A 310 8.08 -10.00 9.26
CA ASN A 310 6.73 -10.52 9.50
C ASN A 310 5.79 -9.47 10.08
#